data_AF-A0A1M4UT20-F1
#
_entry.id   AF-A0A1M4UT20-F1
#
_cell.length_a   1.000
_cell.length_b   1.000
_cell.length_c   1.000
_cell.angle_alpha   90.00
_cell.angle_beta   90.00
_cell.angle_gamma   90.00
#
_symmetry.space_group_name_H-M   'P 1'
#
loop_
_entity.id
_entity.type
_entity.pdbx_description
1 polymer ?
#
loop_
_entity_poly.entity_id
_entity_poly.type
_entity_poly.pdbx_seq_one_letter_code
_entity_poly.pdbx_strand_id
1 'polypeptide(L)'
;MNRNTKLERSKELQELLETENQQLQKLNEIVIKSIEEEKLISEKLYEFEDKNPGFDKRLADKIASFGGSWLFILFFLVLMLLWIILNLYMIRKPFDPYPFILLNLILSTIAALQAPIIMMSQNRKEEKDRRRAINDYLVNLKSEIEVRNLHQKLDLLIAEQMKTMFEIQNVQVGLMEEIKAEMKPRSSN
;
A
#
# COMPACT_ATOMS: atom_id res chain seq x y z
N MET A 1 -62.50 7.07 21.26
CA MET A 1 -61.29 6.34 20.81
C MET A 1 -60.08 7.21 21.14
N ASN A 2 -59.14 6.67 21.93
CA ASN A 2 -58.32 7.40 22.91
C ASN A 2 -57.28 8.38 22.33
N ARG A 3 -57.26 9.62 22.84
CA ARG A 3 -56.15 10.59 22.63
C ARG A 3 -54.80 10.07 23.12
N ASN A 4 -54.78 9.14 24.08
CA ASN A 4 -53.56 8.55 24.64
C ASN A 4 -52.76 7.69 23.64
N THR A 5 -53.43 6.94 22.75
CA THR A 5 -52.72 6.05 21.79
C THR A 5 -52.03 6.82 20.66
N LYS A 6 -52.55 8.01 20.32
CA LYS A 6 -51.92 8.89 19.32
C LYS A 6 -50.67 9.60 19.88
N LEU A 7 -50.69 9.90 21.18
CA LEU A 7 -49.55 10.48 21.90
C LEU A 7 -48.41 9.48 22.09
N GLU A 8 -48.72 8.21 22.37
CA GLU A 8 -47.71 7.15 22.49
C GLU A 8 -47.03 6.85 21.16
N ARG A 9 -47.78 6.70 20.07
CA ARG A 9 -47.19 6.52 18.73
C ARG A 9 -46.31 7.70 18.30
N SER A 10 -46.64 8.93 18.67
CA SER A 10 -45.79 10.08 18.32
C SER A 10 -44.50 10.11 19.13
N LYS A 11 -44.52 9.61 20.38
CA LYS A 11 -43.31 9.43 21.20
C LYS A 11 -42.41 8.34 20.66
N GLU A 12 -42.97 7.17 20.31
CA GLU A 12 -42.20 6.07 19.69
C GLU A 12 -41.57 6.50 18.35
N LEU A 13 -42.30 7.25 17.52
CA LEU A 13 -41.78 7.81 16.28
C LEU A 13 -40.63 8.81 16.52
N GLN A 14 -40.74 9.65 17.55
CA GLN A 14 -39.68 10.58 17.92
C GLN A 14 -38.44 9.84 18.43
N GLU A 15 -38.61 8.78 19.22
CA GLU A 15 -37.52 7.97 19.75
C GLU A 15 -36.80 7.16 18.66
N LEU A 16 -37.56 6.61 17.69
CA LEU A 16 -37.01 5.98 16.48
C LEU A 16 -36.23 6.96 15.60
N LEU A 17 -36.78 8.16 15.39
CA LEU A 17 -36.11 9.23 14.63
C LEU A 17 -34.85 9.75 15.32
N GLU A 18 -34.84 9.84 16.65
CA GLU A 18 -33.63 10.17 17.42
C GLU A 18 -32.58 9.07 17.28
N THR A 19 -32.98 7.81 17.36
CA THR A 19 -32.07 6.66 17.24
C THR A 19 -31.46 6.57 15.84
N GLU A 20 -32.25 6.75 14.78
CA GLU A 20 -31.75 6.81 13.39
C GLU A 20 -30.78 7.99 13.21
N ASN A 21 -31.11 9.18 13.73
CA ASN A 21 -30.21 10.34 13.66
C ASN A 21 -28.89 10.10 14.38
N GLN A 22 -28.90 9.45 15.55
CA GLN A 22 -27.68 9.10 16.29
C GLN A 22 -26.81 8.09 15.53
N GLN A 23 -27.41 7.11 14.86
CA GLN A 23 -26.68 6.17 14.02
C GLN A 23 -26.04 6.86 12.81
N LEU A 24 -26.76 7.77 12.15
CA LEU A 24 -26.22 8.58 11.05
C LEU A 24 -25.07 9.48 11.49
N GLN A 25 -25.12 10.03 12.71
CA GLN A 25 -24.02 10.81 13.27
C GLN A 25 -22.77 9.96 13.51
N LYS A 26 -22.91 8.77 14.11
CA LYS A 26 -21.80 7.83 14.28
C LYS A 26 -21.20 7.38 12.95
N LEU A 27 -22.03 7.13 11.95
CA LEU A 27 -21.56 6.76 10.62
C LEU A 27 -20.75 7.89 9.99
N ASN A 28 -21.23 9.14 10.06
CA ASN A 28 -20.49 10.30 9.58
C ASN A 28 -19.14 10.46 10.29
N GLU A 29 -19.10 10.25 11.61
CA GLU A 29 -17.86 10.32 12.39
C GLU A 29 -16.84 9.25 11.95
N ILE A 30 -17.28 8.00 11.77
CA ILE A 30 -16.43 6.89 11.29
C ILE A 30 -15.91 7.18 9.87
N VAL A 31 -16.78 7.67 8.98
CA VAL A 31 -16.41 8.01 7.60
C VAL A 31 -15.38 9.14 7.59
N ILE A 32 -15.59 10.22 8.33
CA ILE A 32 -14.64 11.35 8.41
C ILE A 32 -13.28 10.87 8.93
N LYS A 33 -13.28 10.05 9.98
CA LYS A 33 -12.05 9.52 10.57
C LYS A 33 -11.29 8.63 9.58
N SER A 34 -12.00 7.80 8.82
CA SER A 34 -11.40 6.95 7.77
C SER A 34 -10.85 7.75 6.59
N ILE A 35 -11.49 8.87 6.22
CA ILE A 35 -11.02 9.79 5.16
C ILE A 35 -9.77 10.55 5.62
N GLU A 36 -9.72 10.96 6.89
CA GLU A 36 -8.55 11.62 7.47
C GLU A 36 -7.36 10.66 7.54
N GLU A 37 -7.57 9.42 7.96
CA GLU A 37 -6.57 8.36 7.91
C GLU A 37 -6.11 8.08 6.46
N GLU A 38 -7.03 8.03 5.49
CA GLU A 38 -6.70 7.86 4.07
C GLU A 38 -5.83 8.99 3.51
N LYS A 39 -6.17 10.24 3.86
CA LYS A 39 -5.44 11.43 3.42
C LYS A 39 -4.03 11.46 4.01
N LEU A 40 -3.88 11.13 5.29
CA LEU A 40 -2.58 11.03 5.97
C LEU A 40 -1.69 9.94 5.34
N ILE A 41 -2.26 8.79 5.00
CA ILE A 41 -1.52 7.72 4.31
C ILE A 41 -1.10 8.18 2.91
N SER A 42 -2.01 8.81 2.17
CA SER A 42 -1.74 9.31 0.82
C SER A 42 -0.64 10.38 0.80
N GLU A 43 -0.66 11.33 1.73
CA GLU A 43 0.37 12.35 1.86
C GLU A 43 1.75 11.74 2.18
N LYS A 44 1.78 10.76 3.10
CA LYS A 44 3.00 10.03 3.44
C LYS A 44 3.56 9.22 2.26
N LEU A 45 2.69 8.68 1.40
CA LEU A 45 3.10 7.98 0.17
C LEU A 45 3.82 8.92 -0.81
N TYR A 46 3.35 10.17 -0.94
CA TYR A 46 4.01 11.19 -1.78
C TYR A 46 5.36 11.64 -1.23
N GLU A 47 5.54 11.66 0.09
CA GLU A 47 6.81 12.04 0.74
C GLU A 47 7.95 11.05 0.44
N PHE A 48 7.63 9.76 0.24
CA PHE A 48 8.63 8.74 -0.10
C PHE A 48 9.14 8.82 -1.55
N GLU A 49 8.47 9.59 -2.42
CA GLU A 49 8.85 9.75 -3.82
C GLU A 49 9.95 10.82 -3.98
N ASP A 50 11.20 10.38 -3.89
CA ASP A 50 12.39 11.25 -4.03
C ASP A 50 12.55 11.72 -5.49
N LYS A 51 11.86 12.81 -5.86
CA LYS A 51 11.76 13.32 -7.24
C LYS A 51 13.06 13.88 -7.83
N ASN A 52 14.14 14.04 -7.05
CA ASN A 52 15.40 14.52 -7.62
C ASN A 52 16.63 14.09 -6.80
N PRO A 53 17.22 12.91 -7.05
CA PRO A 53 18.46 12.55 -6.40
C PRO A 53 19.60 13.48 -6.87
N GLY A 54 20.33 14.07 -5.91
CA GLY A 54 21.51 14.91 -6.15
C GLY A 54 22.57 14.25 -7.05
N PHE A 55 23.48 15.07 -7.58
CA PHE A 55 24.53 14.62 -8.51
C PHE A 55 25.43 13.53 -7.90
N ASP A 56 25.76 13.67 -6.62
CA ASP A 56 26.47 12.70 -5.78
C ASP A 56 25.78 11.32 -5.76
N LYS A 57 24.47 11.31 -5.56
CA LYS A 57 23.62 10.14 -5.56
C LYS A 57 23.58 9.48 -6.96
N ARG A 58 23.51 10.26 -8.03
CA ARG A 58 23.50 9.70 -9.40
C ARG A 58 24.83 9.06 -9.77
N LEU A 59 25.96 9.65 -9.35
CA LEU A 59 27.28 9.10 -9.60
C LEU A 59 27.50 7.78 -8.85
N ALA A 60 27.12 7.72 -7.57
CA ALA A 60 27.23 6.50 -6.77
C ALA A 60 26.42 5.32 -7.33
N ASP A 61 25.18 5.56 -7.81
CA ASP A 61 24.36 4.50 -8.43
C ASP A 61 25.00 3.96 -9.72
N LYS A 62 25.67 4.83 -10.49
CA LYS A 62 26.33 4.44 -11.74
C LYS A 62 27.60 3.63 -11.47
N ILE A 63 28.36 3.98 -10.43
CA ILE A 63 29.56 3.24 -10.01
C ILE A 63 29.17 1.86 -9.46
N ALA A 64 28.12 1.79 -8.65
CA ALA A 64 27.62 0.54 -8.08
C ALA A 64 27.13 -0.45 -9.15
N SER A 65 26.38 0.04 -10.15
CA SER A 65 25.89 -0.79 -11.26
C SER A 65 27.02 -1.26 -12.19
N PHE A 66 28.07 -0.45 -12.38
CA PHE A 66 29.24 -0.84 -13.16
C PHE A 66 30.11 -1.88 -12.45
N GLY A 67 30.39 -1.70 -11.16
CA GLY A 67 31.23 -2.61 -10.37
C GLY A 67 30.61 -4.00 -10.15
N GLY A 68 29.28 -4.14 -10.29
CA GLY A 68 28.58 -5.42 -10.16
C GLY A 68 28.46 -6.24 -11.45
N SER A 69 29.02 -5.78 -12.57
CA SER A 69 28.87 -6.44 -13.88
C SER A 69 29.93 -7.52 -14.12
N TRP A 70 29.52 -8.64 -14.71
CA TRP A 70 30.43 -9.69 -15.17
C TRP A 70 31.45 -9.20 -16.22
N LEU A 71 31.08 -8.21 -17.05
CA LEU A 71 32.01 -7.62 -18.01
C LEU A 71 33.16 -6.85 -17.34
N PHE A 72 32.90 -6.23 -16.19
CA PHE A 72 33.92 -5.49 -15.44
C PHE A 72 35.04 -6.41 -14.95
N ILE A 73 34.65 -7.57 -14.41
CA ILE A 73 35.59 -8.61 -13.94
C ILE A 73 36.45 -9.11 -15.11
N LEU A 74 35.82 -9.42 -16.26
CA LEU A 74 36.54 -9.90 -17.43
C LEU A 74 37.51 -8.86 -17.99
N PHE A 75 37.11 -7.59 -18.03
CA PHE A 75 37.98 -6.48 -18.45
C PHE A 75 39.23 -6.36 -17.58
N PHE A 76 39.08 -6.40 -16.24
CA PHE A 76 40.21 -6.37 -15.32
C PHE A 76 41.14 -7.57 -15.50
N LEU A 77 40.59 -8.75 -15.74
CA LEU A 77 41.37 -9.98 -15.98
C LEU A 77 42.20 -9.85 -17.27
N VAL A 78 41.60 -9.37 -18.36
CA VAL A 78 42.31 -9.13 -19.63
C VAL A 78 43.39 -8.08 -19.48
N LEU A 79 43.11 -6.97 -18.78
CA LEU A 79 44.08 -5.90 -18.53
C LEU A 79 45.29 -6.42 -17.72
N MET A 80 45.04 -7.23 -16.69
CA MET A 80 46.09 -7.89 -15.90
C MET A 80 46.95 -8.81 -16.77
N LEU A 81 46.33 -9.67 -17.58
CA LEU A 81 47.06 -10.56 -18.49
C LEU A 81 47.90 -9.79 -19.51
N LEU A 82 47.33 -8.73 -20.09
CA LEU A 82 48.03 -7.87 -21.05
C LEU A 82 49.25 -7.19 -20.41
N TRP A 83 49.11 -6.70 -19.17
CA TRP A 83 50.21 -6.08 -18.42
C TRP A 83 51.35 -7.06 -18.15
N ILE A 84 51.02 -8.29 -17.74
CA ILE A 84 51.99 -9.36 -17.49
C ILE A 84 52.71 -9.72 -18.79
N ILE A 85 51.97 -9.94 -19.89
CA ILE A 85 52.54 -10.28 -21.20
C ILE A 85 53.48 -9.17 -21.69
N LEU A 86 53.04 -7.91 -21.63
CA LEU A 86 53.84 -6.77 -22.07
C LEU A 86 55.17 -6.68 -21.31
N ASN A 87 55.16 -6.84 -19.98
CA ASN A 87 56.36 -6.81 -19.16
C ASN A 87 57.26 -8.04 -19.35
N LEU A 88 56.69 -9.21 -19.64
CA LEU A 88 57.46 -10.42 -19.92
C LEU A 88 58.18 -10.36 -21.27
N TYR A 89 57.55 -9.80 -22.30
CA TYR A 89 58.15 -9.63 -23.63
C TYR A 89 59.17 -8.47 -23.69
N MET A 90 59.08 -7.50 -22.79
CA MET A 90 60.01 -6.37 -22.68
C MET A 90 61.30 -6.78 -21.95
N ILE A 91 62.01 -7.78 -22.49
CA ILE A 91 63.16 -8.47 -21.88
C ILE A 91 64.34 -7.53 -21.58
N ARG A 92 64.54 -6.47 -22.37
CA ARG A 92 65.72 -5.58 -22.23
C ARG A 92 65.59 -4.53 -21.13
N LYS A 93 64.37 -4.12 -20.77
CA LYS A 93 64.11 -3.12 -19.72
C LYS A 93 62.65 -3.23 -19.26
N PRO A 94 62.26 -4.29 -18.54
CA PRO A 94 60.89 -4.45 -18.08
C PRO A 94 60.50 -3.27 -17.19
N PHE A 95 59.31 -2.71 -17.40
CA PHE A 95 58.79 -1.59 -16.63
C PHE A 95 58.41 -2.01 -15.20
N ASP A 96 57.86 -3.21 -15.07
CA ASP A 96 57.48 -3.85 -13.81
C ASP A 96 57.97 -5.32 -13.84
N PRO A 97 59.22 -5.60 -13.41
CA PRO A 97 59.78 -6.95 -13.39
C PRO A 97 59.02 -7.86 -12.42
N TYR A 98 59.01 -9.16 -12.68
CA TYR A 98 58.49 -10.15 -11.72
C TYR A 98 59.19 -9.95 -10.36
N PRO A 99 58.45 -9.73 -9.25
CA PRO A 99 57.07 -10.13 -8.95
C PRO A 99 55.95 -9.08 -9.16
N PHE A 100 56.11 -8.10 -10.05
CA PHE A 100 55.11 -7.06 -10.41
C PHE A 100 54.68 -6.14 -9.24
N ILE A 101 55.64 -5.44 -8.64
CA ILE A 101 55.39 -4.61 -7.45
C ILE A 101 54.47 -3.41 -7.75
N LEU A 102 54.60 -2.80 -8.93
CA LEU A 102 53.80 -1.63 -9.30
C LEU A 102 52.34 -2.03 -9.54
N LEU A 103 52.13 -3.12 -10.28
CA LEU A 103 50.80 -3.67 -10.50
C LEU A 103 50.10 -4.01 -9.17
N ASN A 104 50.83 -4.65 -8.25
CA ASN A 104 50.30 -5.02 -6.94
C ASN A 104 49.94 -3.78 -6.10
N LEU A 105 50.79 -2.75 -6.12
CA LEU A 105 50.51 -1.50 -5.40
C LEU A 105 49.25 -0.80 -5.92
N ILE A 106 49.09 -0.73 -7.25
CA ILE A 106 47.92 -0.12 -7.88
C ILE A 106 46.66 -0.93 -7.54
N LEU A 107 46.69 -2.25 -7.71
CA LEU A 107 45.54 -3.12 -7.38
C LEU A 107 45.14 -3.02 -5.90
N SER A 108 46.12 -3.01 -5.00
CA SER A 108 45.87 -2.89 -3.56
C SER A 108 45.18 -1.56 -3.22
N THR A 109 45.63 -0.47 -3.84
CA THR A 109 45.02 0.86 -3.64
C THR A 109 43.59 0.91 -4.19
N ILE A 110 43.35 0.34 -5.37
CA ILE A 110 42.01 0.25 -5.98
C ILE A 110 41.08 -0.59 -5.09
N ALA A 111 41.53 -1.75 -4.63
CA ALA A 111 40.75 -2.64 -3.78
C ALA A 111 40.40 -1.97 -2.43
N ALA A 112 41.34 -1.23 -1.83
CA ALA A 112 41.10 -0.49 -0.59
C ALA A 112 40.01 0.58 -0.75
N LEU A 113 39.96 1.28 -1.89
CA LEU A 113 38.89 2.23 -2.20
C LEU A 113 37.56 1.55 -2.58
N GLN A 114 37.63 0.33 -3.11
CA GLN A 114 36.45 -0.41 -3.56
C GLN A 114 35.53 -0.81 -2.40
N ALA A 115 36.08 -1.26 -1.26
CA ALA A 115 35.26 -1.72 -0.13
C ALA A 115 34.33 -0.62 0.45
N PRO A 116 34.78 0.62 0.74
CA PRO A 116 33.91 1.71 1.17
C PRO A 116 32.87 2.11 0.12
N ILE A 117 33.24 2.11 -1.17
CA ILE A 117 32.31 2.44 -2.26
C ILE A 117 31.19 1.39 -2.34
N ILE A 118 31.56 0.11 -2.24
CA ILE A 118 30.58 -0.99 -2.17
C ILE A 118 29.67 -0.78 -0.96
N MET A 119 30.23 -0.53 0.22
CA MET A 119 29.45 -0.31 1.45
C MET A 119 28.50 0.90 1.34
N MET A 120 28.96 2.01 0.75
CA MET A 120 28.11 3.17 0.47
C MET A 120 26.97 2.83 -0.49
N SER A 121 27.24 2.02 -1.51
CA SER A 121 26.20 1.57 -2.45
C SER A 121 25.20 0.61 -1.81
N GLN A 122 25.67 -0.27 -0.91
CA GLN A 122 24.84 -1.20 -0.14
C GLN A 122 23.94 -0.46 0.83
N ASN A 123 24.48 0.42 1.68
CA ASN A 123 23.70 1.24 2.61
C ASN A 123 22.59 2.02 1.88
N ARG A 124 22.89 2.51 0.68
CA ARG A 124 21.92 3.24 -0.13
C ARG A 124 20.85 2.34 -0.76
N LYS A 125 21.22 1.13 -1.17
CA LYS A 125 20.26 0.14 -1.65
C LYS A 125 19.32 -0.28 -0.51
N GLU A 126 19.85 -0.54 0.68
CA GLU A 126 19.05 -0.85 1.87
C GLU A 126 18.10 0.29 2.25
N GLU A 127 18.54 1.54 2.14
CA GLU A 127 17.65 2.69 2.38
C GLU A 127 16.50 2.73 1.37
N LYS A 128 16.78 2.52 0.08
CA LYS A 128 15.75 2.44 -0.98
C LYS A 128 14.80 1.26 -0.73
N ASP A 129 15.33 0.10 -0.38
CA ASP A 129 14.54 -1.11 -0.11
C ASP A 129 13.66 -0.93 1.13
N ARG A 130 14.17 -0.27 2.19
CA ARG A 130 13.39 0.09 3.37
C ARG A 130 12.24 1.05 3.03
N ARG A 131 12.50 2.09 2.23
CA ARG A 131 11.46 3.02 1.77
C ARG A 131 10.39 2.31 0.95
N ARG A 132 10.78 1.41 0.05
CA ARG A 132 9.84 0.57 -0.72
C ARG A 132 8.98 -0.31 0.18
N ALA A 133 9.59 -1.01 1.14
CA ALA A 133 8.84 -1.85 2.08
C ALA A 133 7.80 -1.06 2.91
N ILE A 134 8.14 0.18 3.32
CA ILE A 134 7.19 1.06 4.02
C ILE A 134 6.05 1.49 3.09
N ASN A 135 6.37 1.86 1.85
CA ASN A 135 5.37 2.22 0.85
C ASN A 135 4.40 1.04 0.60
N ASP A 136 4.93 -0.16 0.35
CA ASP A 136 4.14 -1.37 0.13
C ASP A 136 3.22 -1.68 1.34
N TYR A 137 3.73 -1.50 2.57
CA TYR A 137 2.94 -1.62 3.79
C TYR A 137 1.78 -0.61 3.84
N LEU A 138 2.05 0.66 3.51
CA LEU A 138 1.03 1.72 3.51
C LEU A 138 -0.04 1.50 2.44
N VAL A 139 0.34 1.04 1.24
CA VAL A 139 -0.60 0.67 0.18
C VAL A 139 -1.50 -0.47 0.64
N ASN A 140 -0.93 -1.51 1.27
CA ASN A 140 -1.69 -2.64 1.80
C ASN A 140 -2.70 -2.18 2.87
N LEU A 141 -2.24 -1.36 3.82
CA LEU A 141 -3.11 -0.77 4.85
C LEU A 141 -4.25 0.05 4.24
N LYS A 142 -3.97 0.86 3.20
CA LYS A 142 -4.99 1.61 2.47
C LYS A 142 -6.04 0.69 1.87
N SER A 143 -5.61 -0.36 1.17
CA SER A 143 -6.52 -1.36 0.61
C SER A 143 -7.36 -2.07 1.67
N GLU A 144 -6.79 -2.38 2.83
CA GLU A 144 -7.55 -2.98 3.94
C GLU A 144 -8.65 -2.03 4.46
N ILE A 145 -8.34 -0.74 4.62
CA ILE A 145 -9.31 0.27 5.04
C ILE A 145 -10.42 0.43 3.99
N GLU A 146 -10.07 0.49 2.69
CA GLU A 146 -11.03 0.57 1.59
C GLU A 146 -11.98 -0.63 1.58
N VAL A 147 -11.46 -1.85 1.74
CA VAL A 147 -12.26 -3.08 1.82
C VAL A 147 -13.17 -3.06 3.04
N ARG A 148 -12.67 -2.64 4.21
CA ARG A 148 -13.48 -2.50 5.43
C ARG A 148 -14.61 -1.49 5.25
N ASN A 149 -14.34 -0.36 4.61
CA ASN A 149 -15.35 0.67 4.30
C ASN A 149 -16.41 0.15 3.31
N LEU A 150 -16.01 -0.63 2.30
CA LEU A 150 -16.96 -1.28 1.39
C LEU A 150 -17.84 -2.30 2.13
N HIS A 151 -17.26 -3.08 3.04
CA HIS A 151 -18.02 -4.01 3.88
C HIS A 151 -19.07 -3.30 4.73
N GLN A 152 -18.71 -2.21 5.41
CA GLN A 152 -19.67 -1.43 6.21
C GLN A 152 -20.83 -0.88 5.36
N LYS A 153 -20.54 -0.38 4.15
CA LYS A 153 -21.57 0.08 3.22
C LYS A 153 -22.49 -1.06 2.78
N LEU A 154 -21.93 -2.24 2.50
CA LEU A 154 -22.72 -3.42 2.16
C LEU A 154 -23.63 -3.84 3.31
N ASP A 155 -23.11 -3.89 4.54
CA ASP A 155 -23.91 -4.25 5.71
C ASP A 155 -25.10 -3.30 5.91
N LEU A 156 -24.89 -1.99 5.71
CA LEU A 156 -25.96 -0.99 5.77
C LEU A 156 -27.02 -1.20 4.68
N LEU A 157 -26.61 -1.42 3.43
CA LEU A 157 -27.53 -1.67 2.32
C LEU A 157 -28.33 -2.96 2.51
N ILE A 158 -27.70 -4.01 3.05
CA ILE A 158 -28.36 -5.28 3.36
C ILE A 158 -29.40 -5.07 4.46
N ALA A 159 -29.08 -4.31 5.51
CA ALA A 159 -30.04 -4.00 6.58
C ALA A 159 -31.27 -3.23 6.05
N GLU A 160 -31.06 -2.25 5.17
CA GLU A 160 -32.14 -1.47 4.55
C GLU A 160 -33.03 -2.34 3.63
N GLN A 161 -32.41 -3.19 2.79
CA GLN A 161 -33.12 -4.17 1.96
C GLN A 161 -33.96 -5.12 2.81
N MET A 162 -33.43 -5.60 3.94
CA MET A 162 -34.12 -6.51 4.83
C MET A 162 -35.34 -5.86 5.51
N LYS A 163 -35.23 -4.58 5.91
CA LYS A 163 -36.36 -3.78 6.40
C LYS A 163 -37.45 -3.64 5.33
N THR A 164 -37.06 -3.29 4.11
CA THR A 164 -37.99 -3.14 2.97
C THR A 164 -38.74 -4.44 2.68
N MET A 165 -38.04 -5.58 2.69
CA MET A 165 -38.64 -6.89 2.46
C MET A 165 -39.67 -7.25 3.56
N PHE A 166 -39.38 -6.91 4.82
CA PHE A 166 -40.31 -7.13 5.93
C PHE A 166 -41.57 -6.26 5.81
N GLU A 167 -41.44 -5.00 5.40
CA GLU A 167 -42.58 -4.12 5.13
C GLU A 167 -43.46 -4.68 4.00
N ILE A 168 -42.87 -5.14 2.90
CA ILE A 168 -43.60 -5.78 1.79
C ILE A 168 -44.33 -7.03 2.27
N GLN A 169 -43.69 -7.88 3.09
CA GLN A 169 -44.34 -9.07 3.66
C GLN A 169 -45.53 -8.71 4.55
N ASN A 170 -45.41 -7.70 5.42
CA ASN A 170 -46.52 -7.26 6.27
C ASN A 170 -47.70 -6.74 5.46
N VAL A 171 -47.44 -5.98 4.39
CA VAL A 171 -48.49 -5.52 3.45
C VAL A 171 -49.17 -6.71 2.78
N GLN A 172 -48.42 -7.72 2.34
CA GLN A 172 -49.00 -8.94 1.75
C GLN A 172 -49.86 -9.72 2.74
N VAL A 173 -49.42 -9.85 3.99
CA VAL A 173 -50.21 -10.52 5.05
C VAL A 173 -51.51 -9.77 5.31
N GLY A 174 -51.45 -8.44 5.43
CA GLY A 174 -52.66 -7.61 5.62
C GLY A 174 -53.65 -7.75 4.46
N LEU A 175 -53.17 -7.73 3.22
CA LEU A 175 -54.01 -7.97 2.04
C LEU A 175 -54.64 -9.37 2.06
N MET A 176 -53.90 -10.41 2.49
CA MET A 176 -54.47 -11.75 2.64
C MET A 176 -55.57 -11.81 3.70
N GLU A 177 -55.42 -11.10 4.83
CA GLU A 177 -56.45 -11.00 5.85
C GLU A 177 -57.72 -10.31 5.35
N GLU A 178 -57.56 -9.23 4.58
CA GLU A 178 -58.68 -8.48 3.97
C GLU A 178 -59.43 -9.34 2.94
N ILE A 179 -58.71 -9.99 2.03
CA ILE A 179 -59.28 -10.93 1.05
C ILE A 179 -60.00 -12.08 1.76
N LYS A 180 -59.42 -12.63 2.85
CA LYS A 180 -60.04 -13.69 3.65
C LYS A 180 -61.30 -13.21 4.36
N ALA A 181 -61.34 -11.95 4.80
CA ALA A 181 -62.52 -11.35 5.42
C ALA A 181 -63.66 -11.16 4.41
N GLU A 182 -63.36 -10.76 3.17
CA GLU A 182 -64.34 -10.66 2.09
C GLU A 182 -64.82 -12.04 1.57
N MET A 183 -63.96 -13.06 1.64
CA MET A 183 -64.34 -14.45 1.30
C MET A 183 -65.17 -15.16 2.38
N LYS A 184 -65.35 -14.58 3.58
CA LYS A 184 -66.27 -15.15 4.58
C LYS A 184 -67.70 -15.05 4.04
N PRO A 185 -68.39 -16.17 3.76
CA PRO A 185 -69.68 -16.12 3.09
C PRO A 185 -70.63 -15.25 3.91
N ARG A 186 -71.38 -14.37 3.23
CA ARG A 186 -72.67 -13.88 3.75
C ARG A 186 -73.49 -15.12 4.08
N SER A 187 -73.44 -15.60 5.33
CA SER A 187 -74.37 -16.64 5.74
C SER A 187 -75.75 -16.06 5.57
N SER A 188 -76.46 -16.67 4.63
CA SER A 188 -77.89 -16.55 4.38
C SER A 188 -78.70 -16.34 5.66
N ASN A 189 -79.71 -15.48 5.51
CA ASN A 189 -80.94 -15.45 6.31
C ASN A 189 -81.44 -16.83 6.75
#